data_AF-A0A0X3V418-F1
#
_entry.id   AF-A0A0X3V418-F1
#
_cell.length_a   1.000
_cell.length_b   1.000
_cell.length_c   1.000
_cell.angle_alpha   90.00
_cell.angle_beta   90.00
_cell.angle_gamma   90.00
#
_symmetry.space_group_name_H-M   'P 1'
#
loop_
_entity.id
_entity.type
_entity.pdbx_description
1 polymer ?
#
loop_
_entity_poly.entity_id
_entity_poly.type
_entity_poly.pdbx_seq_one_letter_code
_entity_poly.pdbx_strand_id
1 'polypeptide(L)' 'MPLRTDYSLRRVTQGVAACIADYGVAFIEDDKLDALEATLLAFFRAAEIPVRDPKPADPDVAVAG' A
#
# COMPACT_ATOMS: atom_id res chain seq x y z
N MET A 1 3.05 -2.91 23.02
CA MET A 1 2.75 -1.58 22.43
C MET A 1 2.03 -1.82 21.11
N PRO A 2 0.76 -1.43 20.92
CA PRO A 2 0.15 -1.57 19.61
C PRO A 2 0.76 -0.52 18.67
N LEU A 3 1.35 -0.97 17.56
CA LEU A 3 1.83 -0.10 16.49
C LEU A 3 0.62 0.67 15.94
N ARG A 4 0.46 1.91 16.41
CA ARG A 4 -0.49 2.88 15.86
C ARG A 4 0.02 3.33 14.51
N THR A 5 -0.33 2.60 13.47
CA THR A 5 -0.11 3.10 12.12
C THR A 5 -1.07 2.44 11.17
N ASP A 6 -2.16 3.15 10.89
CA ASP A 6 -2.96 3.01 9.68
C ASP A 6 -2.07 3.37 8.48
N TYR A 7 -1.13 2.51 8.12
CA TYR A 7 -0.46 2.58 6.84
C TYR A 7 -1.29 1.79 5.84
N SER A 8 -1.92 2.50 4.90
CA SER A 8 -2.46 1.85 3.70
C SER A 8 -1.30 1.27 2.90
N LEU A 9 -1.52 0.13 2.26
CA LEU A 9 -0.55 -0.49 1.35
C LEU A 9 -0.07 0.52 0.30
N ARG A 10 -0.96 1.42 -0.15
CA ARG A 10 -0.64 2.55 -1.02
C ARG A 10 0.53 3.42 -0.54
N ARG A 11 0.57 3.80 0.75
CA ARG A 11 1.69 4.60 1.29
C ARG A 11 2.99 3.82 1.30
N VAL A 12 2.93 2.51 1.55
CA VAL A 12 4.10 1.63 1.46
C VAL A 12 4.60 1.56 0.02
N THR A 13 3.69 1.38 -0.94
CA THR A 13 4.00 1.40 -2.38
C THR A 13 4.72 2.68 -2.80
N GLN A 14 4.22 3.85 -2.38
CA GLN A 14 4.85 5.14 -2.67
C GLN A 14 6.25 5.24 -2.04
N GLY A 15 6.41 4.77 -0.80
CA GLY A 15 7.71 4.75 -0.13
C GLY A 15 8.72 3.83 -0.83
N VAL A 16 8.27 2.67 -1.31
CA VAL A 16 9.11 1.76 -2.10
C VAL A 16 9.49 2.40 -3.44
N ALA A 17 8.56 3.05 -4.13
CA ALA A 17 8.83 3.75 -5.39
C ALA A 17 9.87 4.87 -5.19
N ALA A 18 9.71 5.69 -4.16
CA ALA A 18 10.68 6.74 -3.81
C ALA A 18 12.06 6.15 -3.51
N CYS A 19 12.11 5.07 -2.72
CA CYS A 19 13.35 4.37 -2.38
C CYS A 19 14.07 3.86 -3.65
N ILE A 20 13.36 3.21 -4.57
CA ILE A 20 13.93 2.72 -5.85
C ILE A 20 14.52 3.87 -6.68
N ALA A 21 13.85 5.03 -6.69
CA ALA A 21 14.32 6.23 -7.37
C ALA A 21 15.55 6.84 -6.69
N ASP A 22 15.55 6.93 -5.36
CA ASP A 22 16.65 7.49 -4.56
C ASP A 22 17.94 6.66 -4.70
N TYR A 23 17.83 5.33 -4.84
CA TYR A 23 18.96 4.47 -5.15
C TYR A 23 19.40 4.52 -6.62
N GLY A 24 18.71 5.30 -7.47
CA GLY A 24 19.03 5.43 -8.89
C GLY A 24 18.74 4.17 -9.71
N VAL A 25 17.91 3.26 -9.21
CA VAL A 25 17.60 1.98 -9.89
C VAL A 25 16.57 2.21 -11.00
N ALA A 26 15.47 2.91 -10.69
CA ALA A 26 14.43 3.25 -11.65
C ALA A 26 13.54 4.40 -11.12
N PHE A 27 13.01 5.23 -12.02
CA PHE A 27 11.93 6.15 -11.69
C PHE A 27 10.59 5.49 -11.97
N ILE A 28 9.71 5.44 -10.98
CA ILE A 28 8.37 4.83 -11.11
C ILE A 28 7.34 5.95 -11.19
N GLU A 29 6.70 6.09 -12.36
CA GLU A 29 5.63 7.06 -12.59
C GLU A 29 4.35 6.71 -11.82
N ASP A 30 3.51 7.72 -11.57
CA ASP A 30 2.27 7.58 -10.79
C ASP A 30 1.31 6.54 -11.38
N ASP A 31 1.27 6.41 -12.72
CA ASP A 31 0.43 5.44 -13.42
C ASP A 31 0.91 3.99 -13.23
N LYS A 32 2.13 3.78 -12.73
CA LYS A 32 2.70 2.44 -12.44
C LYS A 32 2.54 2.03 -10.99
N LEU A 33 2.11 2.93 -10.10
CA LEU A 33 2.00 2.64 -8.67
C LEU A 33 0.99 1.51 -8.39
N ASP A 34 -0.08 1.39 -9.16
CA ASP A 34 -1.07 0.30 -8.99
C ASP A 34 -0.46 -1.08 -9.29
N ALA A 35 0.38 -1.16 -10.32
CA ALA A 35 1.09 -2.40 -10.67
C ALA A 35 2.15 -2.76 -9.62
N LEU A 36 2.84 -1.76 -9.07
CA LEU A 36 3.79 -1.95 -7.97
C LEU A 36 3.07 -2.44 -6.71
N GLU A 37 1.94 -1.84 -6.37
CA GLU A 37 1.11 -2.23 -5.23
C GLU A 37 0.63 -3.68 -5.34
N ALA A 38 0.13 -4.09 -6.52
CA ALA A 38 -0.26 -5.46 -6.78
C ALA A 38 0.92 -6.45 -6.62
N THR A 39 2.11 -6.04 -7.06
CA THR A 39 3.34 -6.83 -6.92
C THR A 39 3.74 -7.00 -5.45
N LEU A 40 3.71 -5.92 -4.67
CA LEU A 40 3.98 -5.97 -3.23
C LEU A 40 2.98 -6.86 -2.50
N LEU A 41 1.68 -6.75 -2.83
CA LEU A 41 0.65 -7.60 -2.26
C LEU A 41 0.87 -9.09 -2.60
N ALA A 42 1.20 -9.39 -3.85
CA ALA A 42 1.51 -10.75 -4.28
C ALA A 42 2.72 -11.32 -3.54
N PHE A 43 3.77 -10.51 -3.36
CA PHE A 43 4.94 -10.88 -2.57
C PHE A 43 4.57 -11.21 -1.12
N PHE A 44 3.84 -10.33 -0.43
CA PHE A 44 3.45 -10.57 0.96
C PHE A 44 2.62 -11.85 1.11
N ARG A 45 1.68 -12.09 0.18
CA ARG A 45 0.88 -13.32 0.17
C ARG A 45 1.74 -14.57 -0.04
N ALA A 46 2.66 -14.54 -1.01
CA ALA A 46 3.56 -15.66 -1.29
C ALA A 46 4.52 -15.95 -0.13
N ALA A 47 4.92 -14.91 0.60
CA ALA A 47 5.77 -15.02 1.78
C ALA A 47 5.00 -15.32 3.08
N GLU A 48 3.67 -15.54 3.00
CA GLU A 48 2.78 -15.75 4.15
C GLU A 48 2.86 -14.62 5.20
N ILE A 49 3.19 -13.40 4.76
CA ILE A 49 3.26 -12.20 5.60
C ILE A 49 1.85 -11.62 5.72
N PRO A 50 1.29 -11.51 6.93
CA PRO A 50 -0.04 -10.94 7.11
C PRO A 50 -0.04 -9.45 6.77
N VAL A 51 -0.83 -9.08 5.75
CA VAL A 51 -1.10 -7.69 5.39
C VAL A 51 -2.42 -7.28 6.03
N ARG A 52 -2.46 -6.12 6.69
CA ARG A 52 -3.74 -5.54 7.07
C ARG A 52 -4.45 -5.11 5.80
N ASP A 53 -5.65 -5.67 5.57
CA ASP A 53 -6.54 -5.11 4.56
C ASP A 53 -6.75 -3.62 4.89
N PRO A 54 -6.66 -2.73 3.89
CA PRO A 54 -7.07 -1.35 4.10
C PRO A 54 -8.52 -1.43 4.58
N LYS A 55 -8.78 -0.87 5.77
CA LYS A 55 -10.14 -0.81 6.32
C LYS A 55 -11.03 -0.30 5.17
N PRO A 56 -12.04 -1.06 4.72
CA PRO A 56 -12.95 -0.56 3.70
C PRO A 56 -13.46 0.79 4.21
N ALA A 57 -13.35 1.83 3.38
CA ALA A 57 -13.96 3.12 3.70
C ALA A 57 -15.41 2.82 4.05
N ASP A 58 -15.77 3.01 5.31
CA ASP A 58 -17.08 2.66 5.87
C ASP A 58 -18.17 3.22 4.93
N PRO A 59 -18.90 2.38 4.17
CA PRO A 59 -19.95 2.89 3.30
C PRO A 59 -21.17 3.38 4.10
N ASP A 60 -21.14 3.30 5.43
CA ASP A 60 -22.28 3.53 6.33
C ASP A 60 -22.24 4.88 7.08
N VAL A 61 -21.49 5.88 6.59
CA VAL A 61 -21.55 7.27 7.12
C VAL A 61 -22.13 8.26 6.10
N ALA A 62 -22.76 7.75 5.04
CA ALA A 62 -23.53 8.56 4.11
C ALA A 62 -25.00 8.10 4.11
N VAL A 63 -25.82 8.84 4.89
CA VAL A 63 -27.28 8.95 4.77
C VAL A 63 -28.11 7.80 5.35
N ALA A 64 -28.46 7.91 6.64
CA ALA A 64 -29.81 7.62 7.14
C ALA A 64 -29.99 8.13 8.58
N GLY A 65 -30.79 9.19 8.77
CA GLY A 65 -31.38 9.59 10.06
C GLY A 65 -31.02 10.97 10.55
#